data_AF-A0A957B9S3-F1
#
_entry.id   AF-A0A957B9S3-F1
#
_cell.length_a   1.000
_cell.length_b   1.000
_cell.length_c   1.000
_cell.angle_alpha   90.00
_cell.angle_beta   90.00
_cell.angle_gamma   90.00
#
_symmetry.space_group_name_H-M   'P 1'
#
loop_
_entity.id
_entity.type
_entity.pdbx_description
1 polymer ?
#
loop_
_entity_poly.entity_id
_entity_poly.type
_entity_poly.pdbx_seq_one_letter_code
_entity_poly.pdbx_strand_id
1 'polypeptide(L)'
;MIEVVENRRQQLGALFEGAQGGLMPDAVLDGCMGRALADSDCPKFVVLELPAADVVILGGDLNHPAATKYLRNLSKVTMLFANAPDFEKVTKHIQRGK
;
A
#
# COMPACT_ATOMS: atom_id res chain seq x y z
N MET A 1 9.33 7.75 -1.45
CA MET A 1 7.99 7.70 -0.88
C MET A 1 7.88 8.84 0.09
N ILE A 2 6.74 9.48 0.10
CA ILE A 2 6.40 10.59 0.98
C ILE A 2 5.31 10.11 1.93
N GLU A 3 5.46 10.45 3.22
CA GLU A 3 4.39 10.21 4.19
C GLU A 3 3.26 11.20 3.92
N VAL A 4 2.04 10.67 3.86
CA VAL A 4 0.84 11.46 3.60
C VAL A 4 0.22 11.83 4.93
N VAL A 5 0.44 13.08 5.33
CA VAL A 5 -0.05 13.64 6.59
C VAL A 5 -1.41 14.29 6.35
N GLU A 6 -2.48 13.54 6.66
CA GLU A 6 -3.89 13.93 6.67
C GLU A 6 -4.45 14.59 5.37
N ASN A 7 -5.78 14.62 5.22
CA ASN A 7 -6.52 15.30 4.14
C ASN A 7 -6.38 14.82 2.68
N ARG A 8 -5.64 13.75 2.37
CA ARG A 8 -5.62 13.17 1.00
C ARG A 8 -6.55 11.98 0.79
N ARG A 9 -7.52 11.78 1.68
CA ARG A 9 -8.49 10.67 1.63
C ARG A 9 -9.17 10.51 0.28
N GLN A 10 -9.62 11.58 -0.35
CA GLN A 10 -10.30 11.49 -1.66
C GLN A 10 -9.38 11.01 -2.78
N GLN A 11 -8.13 11.48 -2.82
CA GLN A 11 -7.17 11.08 -3.86
C GLN A 11 -6.65 9.66 -3.63
N LEU A 12 -6.43 9.29 -2.37
CA LEU A 12 -5.91 7.98 -2.00
C LEU A 12 -7.00 6.92 -2.00
N GLY A 13 -8.20 7.25 -1.53
CA GLY A 13 -9.36 6.37 -1.52
C GLY A 13 -9.72 5.90 -2.93
N ALA A 14 -9.57 6.76 -3.95
CA ALA A 14 -9.76 6.39 -5.35
C ALA A 14 -8.82 5.24 -5.81
N LEU A 15 -7.62 5.13 -5.24
CA LEU A 15 -6.68 4.04 -5.53
C LEU A 15 -7.03 2.72 -4.82
N PHE A 16 -8.01 2.78 -3.92
CA PHE A 16 -8.60 1.64 -3.22
C PHE A 16 -10.08 1.45 -3.59
N GLU A 17 -10.67 2.23 -4.50
CA GLU A 17 -12.04 2.02 -4.96
C GLU A 17 -12.16 0.68 -5.69
N GLY A 18 -13.04 -0.19 -5.18
CA GLY A 18 -13.18 -1.59 -5.64
C GLY A 18 -12.46 -2.62 -4.77
N ALA A 19 -11.65 -2.18 -3.80
CA ALA A 19 -11.10 -3.04 -2.77
C ALA A 19 -12.19 -3.66 -1.90
N GLN A 20 -12.17 -4.98 -1.71
CA GLN A 20 -12.96 -5.65 -0.65
C GLN A 20 -12.46 -5.34 0.78
N GLY A 21 -11.80 -4.20 0.97
CA GLY A 21 -10.92 -3.91 2.11
C GLY A 21 -11.55 -3.18 3.30
N GLY A 22 -12.86 -2.91 3.31
CA GLY A 22 -13.60 -2.44 4.50
C GLY A 22 -13.04 -1.16 5.15
N LEU A 23 -13.44 -0.87 6.39
CA LEU A 23 -13.14 0.36 7.15
C LEU A 23 -11.65 0.64 7.43
N MET A 24 -10.74 -0.30 7.15
CA MET A 24 -9.32 -0.21 7.54
C MET A 24 -8.50 0.81 6.74
N PRO A 25 -8.55 0.86 5.40
CA PRO A 25 -7.84 1.85 4.61
C PRO A 25 -8.29 3.26 4.97
N ASP A 26 -9.59 3.48 5.14
CA ASP A 26 -10.12 4.77 5.61
C ASP A 26 -9.54 5.17 6.97
N ALA A 27 -9.50 4.26 7.95
CA ALA A 27 -8.95 4.56 9.28
C ALA A 27 -7.44 4.87 9.26
N VAL A 28 -6.67 4.29 8.32
CA VAL A 28 -5.26 4.67 8.14
C VAL A 28 -5.12 6.03 7.45
N LEU A 29 -5.96 6.30 6.46
CA LEU A 29 -5.98 7.58 5.73
C LEU A 29 -6.46 8.76 6.59
N ASP A 30 -7.35 8.50 7.54
CA ASP A 30 -7.81 9.46 8.56
C ASP A 30 -6.79 9.67 9.69
N GLY A 31 -5.64 8.96 9.67
CA GLY A 31 -4.60 9.10 10.71
C GLY A 31 -4.96 8.47 12.06
N CYS A 32 -6.09 7.75 12.15
CA CYS A 32 -6.50 7.06 13.37
C CYS A 32 -5.57 5.89 13.72
N MET A 33 -4.94 5.26 12.71
CA MET A 33 -3.99 4.15 12.93
C MET A 33 -2.99 4.02 11.79
N GLY A 34 -1.78 3.53 12.09
CA GLY A 34 -0.79 3.24 11.04
C GLY A 34 -0.21 4.49 10.36
N ARG A 35 0.26 4.33 9.12
CA ARG A 35 0.85 5.39 8.29
C ARG A 35 0.51 5.18 6.82
N ALA A 36 0.29 6.26 6.09
CA ALA A 36 0.11 6.24 4.64
C ALA A 36 1.34 6.80 3.94
N LEU A 37 1.86 6.07 2.96
CA LEU A 37 2.99 6.44 2.12
C LEU A 37 2.52 6.51 0.66
N ALA A 38 2.88 7.59 -0.03
CA ALA A 38 2.63 7.76 -1.45
C ALA A 38 3.95 7.82 -2.24
N ASP A 39 3.90 7.49 -3.54
CA ASP A 39 5.05 7.68 -4.41
C ASP A 39 5.35 9.17 -4.66
N SER A 40 4.31 9.99 -4.82
CA SER A 40 4.39 11.41 -5.20
C SER A 40 3.10 12.16 -4.85
N ASP A 41 3.05 13.46 -5.16
CA ASP A 41 1.92 14.35 -4.85
C ASP A 41 0.63 13.98 -5.62
N CYS A 42 0.77 13.42 -6.82
CA CYS A 42 -0.31 12.78 -7.57
C CYS A 42 -0.09 11.26 -7.56
N PRO A 43 -0.48 10.58 -6.47
CA PRO A 43 -0.08 9.20 -6.24
C PRO A 43 -0.65 8.25 -7.29
N LYS A 44 0.22 7.43 -7.86
CA LYS A 44 -0.14 6.24 -8.65
C LYS A 44 0.00 4.97 -7.85
N PHE A 45 0.79 5.02 -6.78
CA PHE A 45 1.03 3.90 -5.88
C PHE A 45 1.06 4.39 -4.44
N VAL A 46 0.28 3.73 -3.60
CA VAL A 46 0.16 4.05 -2.17
C VAL A 46 0.32 2.80 -1.34
N VAL A 47 0.91 3.00 -0.18
CA VAL A 47 1.11 1.99 0.84
C VAL A 47 0.50 2.46 2.14
N LEU A 48 -0.26 1.60 2.78
CA LEU A 48 -0.76 1.80 4.13
C LEU A 48 -0.04 0.79 5.01
N GLU A 49 0.75 1.28 5.95
CA GLU A 49 1.46 0.46 6.92
C GLU A 49 0.71 0.47 8.25
N LEU A 50 0.53 -0.70 8.84
CA LEU A 50 0.09 -0.86 10.22
C LEU A 50 1.22 -1.54 11.00
N PRO A 51 2.19 -0.75 11.53
CA PRO A 51 3.37 -1.30 12.19
C PRO A 51 3.03 -2.15 13.42
N ALA A 52 1.94 -1.81 14.12
CA ALA A 52 1.49 -2.54 15.30
C ALA A 52 1.00 -3.97 14.99
N ALA A 53 0.68 -4.26 13.72
CA ALA A 53 0.17 -5.56 13.27
C ALA A 53 1.09 -6.24 12.24
N ASP A 54 2.23 -5.61 11.89
CA ASP A 54 3.08 -6.04 10.76
C ASP A 54 2.28 -6.24 9.46
N VAL A 55 1.25 -5.40 9.24
CA VAL A 55 0.39 -5.45 8.05
C VAL A 55 0.71 -4.29 7.12
N VAL A 56 0.74 -4.56 5.83
CA VAL A 56 0.94 -3.58 4.77
C VAL A 56 -0.11 -3.77 3.68
N ILE A 57 -0.83 -2.70 3.36
CA ILE A 57 -1.87 -2.67 2.33
C ILE A 57 -1.36 -1.82 1.17
N LEU A 58 -1.33 -2.40 -0.04
CA LEU A 58 -0.88 -1.74 -1.26
C LEU A 58 -2.09 -1.36 -2.13
N GLY A 59 -2.10 -0.11 -2.61
CA GLY A 59 -3.11 0.44 -3.50
C GLY A 59 -2.51 1.05 -4.76
N GLY A 60 -3.32 1.11 -5.82
CA GLY A 60 -2.91 1.64 -7.12
C GLY A 60 -2.06 0.66 -7.94
N ASP A 61 -1.10 1.20 -8.70
CA ASP A 61 -0.30 0.46 -9.67
C ASP A 61 0.88 -0.28 -9.02
N LEU A 62 0.74 -1.59 -8.84
CA LEU A 62 1.78 -2.47 -8.29
C LEU A 62 2.97 -2.68 -9.24
N ASN A 63 2.85 -2.35 -10.53
CA ASN A 63 3.98 -2.40 -11.48
C ASN A 63 4.83 -1.13 -11.43
N HIS A 64 4.41 -0.12 -10.65
CA HIS A 64 5.17 1.11 -10.52
C HIS A 64 6.55 0.84 -9.87
N PRO A 65 7.63 1.50 -10.32
CA PRO A 65 8.96 1.31 -9.74
C PRO A 65 9.01 1.60 -8.22
N ALA A 66 8.12 2.47 -7.73
CA ALA A 66 7.96 2.71 -6.29
C ALA A 66 7.50 1.46 -5.52
N ALA A 67 6.56 0.69 -6.08
CA ALA A 67 6.06 -0.55 -5.48
C ALA A 67 7.17 -1.59 -5.38
N THR A 68 7.91 -1.80 -6.48
CA THR A 68 9.03 -2.74 -6.51
C THR A 68 10.13 -2.34 -5.51
N LYS A 69 10.47 -1.05 -5.43
CA LYS A 69 11.49 -0.55 -4.49
C LYS A 69 11.08 -0.77 -3.04
N TYR A 70 9.81 -0.54 -2.72
CA TYR A 70 9.30 -0.72 -1.37
C TYR A 70 9.21 -2.19 -0.97
N LEU A 71 8.69 -3.04 -1.86
CA LEU A 71 8.60 -4.48 -1.64
C LEU A 71 9.97 -5.15 -1.44
N ARG A 72 11.03 -4.65 -2.09
CA ARG A 72 12.41 -5.11 -1.85
C ARG A 72 12.93 -4.75 -0.46
N ASN A 73 12.47 -3.64 0.11
CA ASN A 73 12.88 -3.17 1.43
C ASN A 73 11.99 -3.72 2.55
N LEU A 74 10.89 -4.39 2.20
CA LEU A 74 9.95 -4.94 3.16
C LEU A 74 10.59 -6.08 3.96
N SER A 75 10.33 -6.11 5.27
CA SER A 75 10.75 -7.21 6.13
C SER A 75 10.02 -8.50 5.77
N LYS A 76 10.69 -9.65 5.94
CA LYS A 76 10.16 -10.97 5.52
C LYS A 76 8.90 -11.43 6.27
N VAL A 77 8.49 -10.76 7.35
CA VAL A 77 7.41 -11.19 8.26
C VAL A 77 6.17 -10.29 8.12
N THR A 78 6.11 -9.44 7.09
CA THR A 78 5.00 -8.50 6.92
C THR A 78 3.87 -9.12 6.08
N MET A 79 2.64 -9.10 6.59
CA MET A 79 1.45 -9.50 5.84
C MET A 79 1.11 -8.45 4.79
N LEU A 80 1.10 -8.86 3.52
CA LEU A 80 0.80 -7.99 2.38
C LEU A 80 -0.63 -8.21 1.91
N PHE A 81 -1.41 -7.14 1.88
CA PHE A 81 -2.69 -7.07 1.18
C PHE A 81 -2.53 -6.15 -0.01
N ALA A 82 -3.06 -6.52 -1.17
CA ALA A 82 -3.24 -5.54 -2.23
C ALA A 82 -4.57 -5.77 -2.94
N ASN A 83 -5.15 -4.66 -3.38
CA ASN A 83 -6.44 -4.66 -4.05
C ASN A 83 -6.32 -4.66 -5.58
N ALA A 84 -5.12 -4.92 -6.12
CA ALA A 84 -4.91 -5.00 -7.56
C ALA A 84 -4.99 -6.45 -8.05
N PRO A 85 -5.66 -6.73 -9.18
CA PRO A 85 -5.75 -8.08 -9.76
C PRO A 85 -4.37 -8.69 -10.11
N ASP A 86 -3.33 -7.87 -10.26
CA ASP A 86 -1.96 -8.31 -10.54
C ASP A 86 -1.12 -8.59 -9.27
N PHE A 87 -1.70 -8.52 -8.07
CA PHE A 87 -0.98 -8.76 -6.81
C PHE A 87 -0.30 -10.13 -6.77
N GLU A 88 -0.98 -11.18 -7.20
CA GLU A 88 -0.40 -12.53 -7.26
C GLU A 88 0.84 -12.61 -8.18
N LYS A 89 0.87 -11.84 -9.27
CA LYS A 89 2.02 -11.85 -10.19
C LYS A 89 3.22 -11.15 -9.59
N VAL A 90 3.00 -10.02 -8.93
CA VAL A 90 4.06 -9.21 -8.31
C VAL A 90 4.65 -9.94 -7.09
N THR A 91 3.80 -10.51 -6.23
CA THR A 91 4.26 -11.27 -5.05
C THR A 91 4.99 -12.56 -5.42
N LYS A 92 4.56 -13.29 -6.46
CA LYS A 92 5.29 -14.46 -6.97
C LYS A 92 6.68 -14.11 -7.48
N HIS A 93 6.88 -12.91 -8.05
CA HIS A 93 8.19 -12.45 -8.51
C HIS A 93 9.15 -12.14 -7.34
N ILE A 94 8.62 -11.65 -6.23
CA ILE A 94 9.41 -11.30 -5.04
C ILE A 94 9.72 -12.53 -4.20
N GLN A 95 8.79 -13.48 -4.07
CA GLN A 95 9.03 -14.75 -3.37
C GLN A 95 10.01 -15.68 -4.11
N ARG A 96 10.09 -15.59 -5.44
CA ARG A 96 11.06 -16.34 -6.27
C ARG A 96 12.46 -15.74 -6.30
N GLY A 97 12.69 -14.62 -5.62
CA GLY A 97 14.04 -14.09 -5.36
C GLY A 97 14.76 -14.91 -4.29
N LYS A 98 14.92 -16.21 -4.51
CA LYS A 98 15.82 -17.07 -3.75
C LYS A 98 16.22 -18.30 -4.57
#